data_AF-A0A8T5PQS9-F1
#
_entry.id   AF-A0A8T5PQS9-F1
#
_cell.length_a   1.000
_cell.length_b   1.000
_cell.length_c   1.000
_cell.angle_alpha   90.00
_cell.angle_beta   90.00
_cell.angle_gamma   90.00
#
_symmetry.space_group_name_H-M   'P 1'
#
loop_
_entity.id
_entity.type
_entity.pdbx_description
1 polymer ?
#
loop_
_entity_poly.entity_id
_entity_poly.type
_entity_poly.pdbx_seq_one_letter_code
_entity_poly.pdbx_strand_id
1 'polypeptide(L)' 'MSIKNLLGLRDVTISDHEIIAKVSEAQSKNLTEVEFIRLDGSIVRIKLPRMGFDPAMDKGS' A
#
# COMPACT_ATOMS: atom_id res chain seq x y z
N MET A 1 -15.18 5.09 -6.02
CA MET A 1 -13.91 5.30 -6.76
C MET A 1 -12.97 4.17 -6.35
N SER A 2 -12.50 3.32 -7.26
CA SER A 2 -11.67 2.14 -6.92
C SER A 2 -10.26 2.56 -6.50
N ILE A 3 -9.65 1.84 -5.54
CA ILE A 3 -8.29 2.11 -5.06
C ILE A 3 -7.26 1.91 -6.18
N LYS A 4 -7.54 1.06 -7.17
CA LYS A 4 -6.73 0.90 -8.38
C LYS A 4 -6.59 2.20 -9.17
N ASN A 5 -7.67 2.99 -9.24
CA ASN A 5 -7.64 4.27 -9.93
C ASN A 5 -6.82 5.31 -9.16
N LEU A 6 -6.91 5.29 -7.83
CA LEU A 6 -6.16 6.19 -6.96
C LEU A 6 -4.64 5.94 -7.06
N LEU A 7 -4.26 4.67 -7.22
CA LEU A 7 -2.87 4.22 -7.17
C LEU A 7 -2.24 3.97 -8.56
N GLY A 8 -2.96 4.23 -9.65
CA GLY A 8 -2.46 3.97 -11.00
C GLY A 8 -2.22 2.47 -11.30
N LEU A 9 -3.02 1.60 -10.69
CA LEU A 9 -2.96 0.13 -10.78
C LEU A 9 -4.12 -0.45 -11.63
N ARG A 10 -4.62 0.30 -12.62
CA ARG A 10 -5.71 -0.15 -13.50
C ARG A 10 -5.37 -1.44 -14.24
N ASP A 11 -4.12 -1.59 -14.62
CA ASP A 11 -3.61 -2.69 -15.45
C ASP A 11 -2.95 -3.79 -14.61
N VAL A 12 -3.36 -3.93 -13.34
CA VAL A 12 -2.92 -5.00 -12.44
C VAL A 12 -4.06 -6.00 -12.23
N THR A 13 -3.73 -7.30 -12.32
CA THR A 13 -4.68 -8.41 -12.27
C THR A 13 -5.23 -8.69 -10.87
N ILE A 14 -4.57 -8.21 -9.83
CA ILE A 14 -4.99 -8.43 -8.43
C ILE A 14 -6.23 -7.61 -8.10
N SER A 15 -7.05 -8.09 -7.17
CA SER A 15 -8.26 -7.41 -6.73
C SER A 15 -7.97 -6.18 -5.84
N ASP A 16 -8.96 -5.28 -5.68
CA ASP A 16 -8.87 -4.14 -4.74
C ASP A 16 -8.59 -4.62 -3.31
N HIS A 17 -9.17 -5.77 -2.92
CA HIS A 17 -8.95 -6.40 -1.63
C HIS A 17 -7.48 -6.84 -1.44
N GLU A 18 -6.87 -7.45 -2.45
CA GLU A 18 -5.45 -7.85 -2.38
C GLU A 18 -4.50 -6.66 -2.33
N ILE A 19 -4.82 -5.56 -3.01
CA ILE A 19 -4.04 -4.31 -2.91
C ILE A 19 -4.04 -3.83 -1.46
N ILE A 20 -5.21 -3.77 -0.84
CA ILE A 20 -5.36 -3.36 0.56
C ILE A 20 -4.58 -4.31 1.48
N ALA A 21 -4.72 -5.62 1.29
CA ALA A 21 -4.00 -6.61 2.10
C ALA A 21 -2.48 -6.44 2.01
N LYS A 22 -1.93 -6.26 0.81
CA LYS A 22 -0.49 -6.02 0.59
C LYS A 22 -0.02 -4.72 1.22
N VAL A 23 -0.79 -3.65 1.09
CA VAL A 23 -0.48 -2.35 1.69
C VAL A 23 -0.49 -2.46 3.22
N SER A 24 -1.51 -3.08 3.81
CA SER A 24 -1.60 -3.29 5.26
C SER A 24 -0.48 -4.19 5.79
N GLU A 25 -0.16 -5.26 5.08
CA GLU A 25 0.97 -6.15 5.43
C GLU A 25 2.31 -5.42 5.37
N ALA A 26 2.51 -4.58 4.36
CA ALA A 26 3.71 -3.77 4.24
C ALA A 26 3.81 -2.74 5.36
N GLN A 27 2.69 -2.11 5.76
CA GLN A 27 2.66 -1.22 6.92
C GLN A 27 2.97 -1.95 8.23
N SER A 28 2.40 -3.14 8.46
CA SER A 28 2.68 -3.93 9.68
C SER A 28 4.14 -4.39 9.76
N LYS A 29 4.79 -4.55 8.61
CA LYS A 29 6.22 -4.87 8.48
C LYS A 29 7.12 -3.62 8.48
N ASN A 30 6.58 -2.42 8.72
CA ASN A 30 7.31 -1.15 8.64
C ASN A 30 8.02 -0.92 7.29
N LEU A 31 7.48 -1.48 6.20
CA LEU A 31 7.98 -1.21 4.86
C LEU A 31 7.59 0.20 4.45
N THR A 32 8.46 0.82 3.66
CA THR A 32 8.27 2.20 3.19
C THR A 32 7.70 2.28 1.78
N GLU A 33 7.64 1.15 1.08
CA GLU A 33 7.12 1.04 -0.26
C GLU A 33 6.55 -0.36 -0.55
N VAL A 34 5.61 -0.41 -1.50
CA VAL A 34 5.06 -1.65 -2.06
C VAL A 34 5.19 -1.60 -3.56
N GLU A 35 5.66 -2.71 -4.14
CA GLU A 35 5.80 -2.87 -5.58
C GLU A 35 4.64 -3.70 -6.14
N PHE A 36 4.09 -3.23 -7.27
CA PHE A 36 3.09 -3.95 -8.05
C PHE A 36 3.59 -4.09 -9.47
N ILE A 37 3.42 -5.28 -10.06
CA ILE A 37 3.78 -5.55 -11.44
C ILE A 37 2.52 -5.41 -12.29
N ARG A 38 2.57 -4.55 -13.31
CA ARG A 38 1.51 -4.39 -14.31
C ARG A 38 1.59 -5.49 -15.36
N LEU A 39 0.50 -5.64 -16.12
CA LEU A 39 0.41 -6.59 -17.23
C LEU A 39 1.46 -6.38 -18.33
N ASP A 40 1.93 -5.15 -18.51
CA ASP A 40 3.00 -4.80 -19.46
C ASP A 40 4.42 -5.10 -18.93
N GLY A 41 4.53 -5.66 -17.72
CA GLY A 41 5.79 -5.94 -17.03
C GLY A 41 6.41 -4.75 -16.31
N SER A 42 5.80 -3.56 -16.38
CA SER A 42 6.29 -2.40 -15.65
C SER A 42 5.99 -2.50 -14.15
N ILE A 43 6.86 -1.89 -13.33
CA ILE A 43 6.74 -1.89 -11.88
C ILE A 43 6.19 -0.54 -11.42
N VAL A 44 5.11 -0.58 -10.63
CA VAL A 44 4.59 0.58 -9.89
C VAL A 44 5.05 0.49 -8.45
N ARG A 45 5.75 1.52 -8.00
CA ARG A 45 6.13 1.69 -6.60
C ARG A 45 5.18 2.64 -5.91
N ILE A 46 4.57 2.16 -4.84
CA ILE A 46 3.70 2.97 -3.98
C ILE A 46 4.44 3.22 -2.69
N LYS A 47 4.82 4.48 -2.46
CA LYS A 47 5.39 4.90 -1.19
C LYS A 47 4.30 4.90 -0.13
N LEU A 48 4.54 4.14 0.93
CA LEU A 48 3.68 4.17 2.09
C LEU A 48 4.09 5.35 2.96
N PRO A 49 3.13 6.16 3.45
CA PRO A 49 3.46 7.11 4.48
C PRO A 49 4.06 6.31 5.64
N ARG A 50 5.24 6.71 6.11
CA ARG A 50 5.69 6.28 7.42
C ARG A 50 4.70 6.89 8.40
N MET A 51 3.64 6.15 8.69
CA MET A 51 3.03 6.30 10.00
C MET A 51 4.11 5.80 10.93
N GLY A 52 4.98 6.72 11.37
CA GLY A 52 5.62 6.56 12.64
C GLY A 52 4.46 6.27 13.56
N PHE A 53 4.28 5.00 13.91
CA PHE A 53 3.49 4.65 15.06
C PHE A 53 4.21 5.38 16.17
N ASP A 54 3.78 6.60 16.48
CA ASP A 54 4.34 7.37 17.56
C ASP A 54 3.82 6.66 18.80
N PRO A 55 4.64 5.86 19.50
CA PRO A 55 4.18 5.14 20.67
C PRO A 55 3.75 6.10 21.78
N ALA A 56 3.93 7.42 21.61
CA ALA A 56 3.39 8.44 22.47
C ALA A 56 1.89 8.78 22.23
N MET A 57 1.28 8.39 21.09
CA MET A 57 -0.16 8.60 20.87
C MET A 57 -1.07 7.55 21.53
N ASP A 58 -0.53 6.42 21.99
CA ASP A 58 -1.25 5.40 22.77
C ASP A 58 -1.16 5.64 24.30
N LYS A 59 -0.76 6.85 24.70
CA LYS A 59 -0.91 7.36 26.06
C LYS A 59 -1.78 8.60 26.06
N GLY A 60 -3.08 8.40 25.89
CA GLY A 60 -4.02 9.51 25.85
C GLY A 60 -5.45 9.16 26.22
N SER A 61 -5.67 8.73 27.48
CA SER A 61 -6.63 9.27 28.46
C SER A 61 -6.95 8.25 29.54
#